data_AF-A0AA39NUE6-F1
#
_entry.id   AF-A0AA39NUE6-F1
#
_cell.length_a   1.000
_cell.length_b   1.000
_cell.length_c   1.000
_cell.angle_alpha   90.00
_cell.angle_beta   90.00
_cell.angle_gamma   90.00
#
_symmetry.space_group_name_H-M   'P 1'
#
loop_
_entity.id
_entity.type
_entity.pdbx_description
1 polymer ?
#
loop_
_entity_poly.entity_id
_entity_poly.type
_entity_poly.pdbx_seq_one_letter_code
_entity_poly.pdbx_strand_id
1 'polypeptide(L)'
;MVHRFGAMVLSCRSFLEKDTVLYHLPEGTKLPSDLVCLHEHTHHYSIHCAVPMMLHELNTRITEFCHKYGEAMTNEEFEERYPFV
;
A
#
# COMPACT_ATOMS: atom_id res chain seq x y z
N MET A 1 -8.72 -13.80 -13.23
CA MET A 1 -9.40 -13.91 -11.91
C MET A 1 -9.20 -12.58 -11.22
N VAL A 2 -10.26 -11.76 -11.09
CA VAL A 2 -10.14 -10.40 -10.54
C VAL A 2 -10.32 -10.52 -9.03
N HIS A 3 -9.23 -10.47 -8.28
CA HIS A 3 -9.32 -10.48 -6.83
C HIS A 3 -9.96 -9.16 -6.37
N ARG A 4 -11.11 -9.28 -5.72
CA ARG A 4 -11.77 -8.22 -4.97
C ARG A 4 -11.00 -8.02 -3.67
N PHE A 5 -10.41 -6.86 -3.47
CA PHE A 5 -9.58 -6.55 -2.30
C PHE A 5 -10.36 -5.64 -1.36
N GLY A 6 -10.85 -6.17 -0.25
CA GLY A 6 -11.23 -5.33 0.89
C GLY A 6 -9.98 -4.67 1.45
N ALA A 7 -10.00 -3.34 1.59
CA ALA A 7 -8.98 -2.46 2.19
C ALA A 7 -7.52 -2.97 2.13
N MET A 8 -6.76 -2.52 1.13
CA MET A 8 -5.32 -2.79 1.07
C MET A 8 -4.56 -1.75 1.90
N VAL A 9 -3.85 -2.21 2.93
CA VAL A 9 -2.95 -1.38 3.75
C VAL A 9 -1.54 -1.51 3.20
N LEU A 10 -1.01 -0.45 2.59
CA LEU A 10 0.40 -0.42 2.23
C LEU A 10 1.21 0.10 3.42
N SER A 11 1.86 -0.81 4.12
CA SER A 11 2.85 -0.50 5.15
C SER A 11 4.23 -0.54 4.51
N CYS A 12 4.86 0.62 4.27
CA CYS A 12 6.30 0.68 4.01
C CYS A 12 7.03 0.31 5.30
N ARG A 13 7.19 -1.00 5.55
CA ARG A 13 7.97 -1.52 6.68
C ARG A 13 9.45 -1.30 6.43
N SER A 14 9.92 -0.12 6.80
CA SER A 14 11.30 0.04 7.21
C SER A 14 11.33 1.00 8.38
N PHE A 15 11.64 0.42 9.54
CA PHE A 15 11.92 1.02 10.85
C PHE A 15 10.74 1.29 11.79
N LEU A 16 10.89 0.73 12.99
CA LEU A 16 10.11 0.91 14.21
C LEU A 16 10.18 2.37 14.71
N GLU A 17 9.81 3.32 13.87
CA GLU A 17 9.83 4.73 14.20
C GLU A 17 8.40 5.26 14.24
N LYS A 18 8.15 6.17 15.17
CA LYS A 18 6.84 6.71 15.56
C LYS A 18 6.08 7.42 14.42
N ASP A 19 6.64 7.47 13.21
CA ASP A 19 6.19 8.26 12.07
C ASP A 19 5.79 7.38 10.87
N THR A 20 5.14 6.24 11.12
CA THR A 20 4.56 5.42 10.03
C THR A 20 3.26 6.06 9.54
N VAL A 21 3.20 6.39 8.26
CA VAL A 21 1.96 6.79 7.58
C VAL A 21 1.32 5.55 6.97
N LEU A 22 0.07 5.28 7.36
CA LEU A 22 -0.76 4.24 6.76
C LEU A 22 -1.55 4.84 5.60
N TYR A 23 -1.57 4.14 4.47
CA TYR A 23 -2.46 4.50 3.36
C TYR A 23 -3.58 3.47 3.25
N HIS A 24 -4.82 3.92 3.40
CA HIS A 24 -6.00 3.13 3.08
C HIS A 24 -6.33 3.28 1.59
N LEU A 25 -6.23 2.19 0.85
CA LEU A 25 -6.57 2.14 -0.57
C LEU A 25 -7.97 1.55 -0.76
N PRO A 26 -8.91 2.27 -1.41
CA PRO A 26 -10.24 1.74 -1.69
C PRO A 26 -10.21 0.47 -2.54
N GLU A 27 -11.17 -0.43 -2.30
CA GLU A 27 -11.36 -1.63 -3.13
C GLU A 27 -11.50 -1.26 -4.61
N GLY A 28 -10.83 -2.00 -5.49
CA GLY A 28 -10.88 -1.78 -6.94
C GLY A 28 -9.94 -0.69 -7.44
N THR A 29 -9.13 -0.08 -6.57
CA THR A 29 -8.04 0.82 -6.98
C THR A 29 -7.11 0.11 -7.95
N LYS A 30 -6.93 0.68 -9.14
CA LYS A 30 -6.08 0.11 -10.17
C LYS A 30 -4.63 0.49 -9.92
N LEU A 31 -3.78 -0.53 -9.78
CA LEU A 31 -2.34 -0.33 -9.71
C LEU A 31 -1.81 0.19 -11.07
N PRO A 32 -0.85 1.12 -11.08
CA PRO A 32 -0.14 1.52 -12.29
C PRO A 32 0.43 0.31 -13.04
N SER A 33 0.42 0.35 -14.36
CA SER A 33 0.84 -0.79 -15.20
C SER A 33 2.33 -1.12 -15.11
N ASP A 34 3.15 -0.21 -14.58
CA ASP A 34 4.58 -0.37 -14.32
C ASP A 34 4.87 -0.92 -12.91
N LEU A 35 3.83 -1.19 -12.10
CA LEU A 35 3.92 -1.82 -10.80
C LEU A 35 3.12 -3.14 -10.79
N VAL A 36 3.53 -4.07 -9.92
CA VAL A 36 2.83 -5.34 -9.68
C VAL A 36 2.63 -5.56 -8.19
N CYS A 37 1.48 -6.08 -7.80
CA CYS A 37 1.19 -6.49 -6.43
C CYS A 37 1.31 -8.01 -6.33
N LEU A 38 2.24 -8.50 -5.53
CA LEU A 38 2.49 -9.91 -5.30
C LEU A 38 1.85 -10.34 -3.99
N HIS A 39 1.20 -11.49 -4.00
CA HIS A 39 0.72 -12.14 -2.79
C HIS A 39 1.87 -12.90 -2.16
N GLU A 40 2.28 -12.52 -0.95
CA GLU A 40 3.41 -13.15 -0.27
C GLU A 40 2.94 -14.30 0.62
N HIS A 41 2.28 -13.96 1.73
CA HIS A 41 1.84 -14.93 2.72
C HIS A 41 0.62 -14.43 3.52
N THR A 42 -0.39 -15.29 3.65
CA THR A 42 -1.64 -15.01 4.37
C THR A 42 -2.33 -13.75 3.79
N HIS A 43 -2.34 -12.63 4.51
CA HIS A 43 -2.94 -11.36 4.08
C HIS A 43 -1.90 -10.29 3.75
N HIS A 44 -0.62 -10.68 3.59
CA HIS A 44 0.45 -9.78 3.23
C HIS A 44 0.66 -9.76 1.72
N TYR A 45 0.79 -8.55 1.20
CA TYR A 45 1.04 -8.26 -0.20
C TYR A 45 2.20 -7.27 -0.29
N SER A 46 2.99 -7.40 -1.35
CA SER A 46 4.09 -6.48 -1.64
C SER A 46 3.91 -5.84 -3.01
N ILE A 47 4.36 -4.59 -3.14
CA ILE A 47 4.39 -3.88 -4.42
C ILE A 47 5.82 -3.94 -4.96
N HIS A 48 5.93 -4.38 -6.21
CA HIS A 48 7.19 -4.54 -6.93
C HIS A 48 7.13 -3.79 -8.27
N CYS A 49 8.28 -3.59 -8.88
CA CYS A 49 8.35 -3.11 -10.26
C CYS A 49 7.87 -4.20 -11.24
N ALA A 50 7.03 -3.84 -12.21
CA ALA A 50 6.64 -4.72 -13.32
C ALA A 50 7.55 -4.55 -14.56
N VAL A 51 8.37 -3.50 -14.56
CA VAL A 51 9.36 -3.17 -15.58
C VAL A 51 10.68 -2.77 -14.92
N PRO A 52 11.83 -2.91 -15.60
CA PRO A 52 13.10 -2.41 -15.08
C PRO A 52 13.02 -0.91 -14.76
N MET A 53 13.37 -0.54 -13.53
CA MET A 53 13.43 0.84 -13.05
C MET A 53 14.45 0.97 -11.92
N MET A 54 14.94 2.18 -11.70
CA MET A 54 15.82 2.53 -10.60
C MET A 54 15.03 2.61 -9.29
N LEU A 55 15.72 2.41 -8.16
CA LEU A 55 15.08 2.46 -6.83
C LEU A 55 14.34 3.79 -6.57
N HIS A 56 14.92 4.92 -6.98
CA HIS A 56 14.28 6.22 -6.77
C HIS A 56 12.99 6.37 -7.60
N GLU A 57 12.95 5.81 -8.82
CA GLU A 57 11.76 5.82 -9.67
C GLU A 57 10.64 4.98 -9.03
N LEU A 58 10.98 3.79 -8.51
CA LEU A 58 10.04 2.94 -7.78
C LEU A 58 9.45 3.67 -6.57
N ASN A 59 10.30 4.31 -5.76
CA ASN A 59 9.87 5.07 -4.59
C ASN A 59 8.94 6.23 -4.97
N THR A 60 9.29 6.99 -6.02
CA THR A 60 8.45 8.07 -6.54
C THR A 60 7.11 7.53 -7.02
N ARG A 61 7.09 6.44 -7.80
CA ARG A 61 5.85 5.83 -8.30
C ARG A 61 4.91 5.36 -7.20
N ILE A 62 5.44 4.67 -6.19
CA ILE A 62 4.66 4.22 -5.04
C ILE A 62 4.12 5.42 -4.26
N THR A 63 4.94 6.45 -4.02
CA THR A 63 4.53 7.66 -3.32
C THR A 63 3.42 8.39 -4.05
N GLU A 64 3.56 8.59 -5.36
CA GLU A 64 2.53 9.21 -6.20
C GLU A 64 1.23 8.41 -6.21
N PHE A 65 1.32 7.08 -6.30
CA PHE A 65 0.17 6.19 -6.25
C PHE A 65 -0.59 6.32 -4.92
N CYS A 66 0.13 6.28 -3.80
CA CYS A 66 -0.44 6.43 -2.46
C CYS A 66 -1.07 7.82 -2.26
N HIS A 67 -0.39 8.91 -2.68
CA HIS A 67 -0.95 10.26 -2.57
C HIS A 67 -2.19 10.47 -3.45
N LYS A 68 -2.25 9.80 -4.61
CA LYS A 68 -3.35 9.99 -5.56
C LYS A 68 -4.60 9.20 -5.20
N TYR A 69 -4.44 7.97 -4.71
CA TYR A 69 -5.56 7.05 -4.51
C TYR A 69 -5.74 6.60 -3.06
N GLY A 70 -4.75 6.83 -2.21
CA GLY A 70 -4.80 6.46 -0.80
C GLY A 70 -5.29 7.61 0.07
N GLU A 71 -5.96 7.23 1.16
CA GLU A 71 -6.20 8.10 2.29
C GLU A 71 -5.07 7.89 3.30
N ALA A 72 -4.28 8.93 3.57
CA ALA A 72 -3.24 8.90 4.59
C ALA A 72 -3.86 8.96 5.99
N MET A 73 -3.39 8.09 6.88
CA MET A 73 -3.86 7.96 8.26
C MET A 73 -2.69 7.62 9.18
N THR A 74 -2.84 7.97 10.45
CA THR A 74 -2.00 7.51 11.55
C THR A 74 -2.42 6.09 11.99
N ASN A 75 -1.60 5.44 12.82
CA ASN A 75 -1.98 4.16 13.44
C ASN A 75 -3.23 4.33 14.34
N GLU A 76 -3.31 5.42 15.11
CA GLU A 76 -4.46 5.69 15.99
C GLU A 76 -5.77 5.83 15.19
N GLU A 77 -5.77 6.62 14.11
CA GLU A 77 -6.93 6.77 13.22
C GLU A 77 -7.34 5.45 12.56
N PHE A 78 -6.36 4.62 12.21
CA PHE A 78 -6.63 3.28 11.67
C PHE A 78 -7.28 2.37 12.70
N GLU A 79 -6.74 2.31 13.92
CA GLU A 79 -7.25 1.47 15.01
C GLU A 79 -8.66 1.89 15.45
N GLU A 80 -8.95 3.20 15.51
CA GLU A 80 -10.29 3.71 15.80
C GLU A 80 -11.30 3.33 14.71
N ARG A 81 -10.89 3.39 13.44
CA ARG A 81 -11.77 3.10 12.30
C ARG A 81 -12.01 1.61 12.09
N TYR A 82 -11.01 0.78 12.37
CA TYR A 82 -11.03 -0.66 12.17
C TYR A 82 -10.63 -1.40 13.46
N PRO A 83 -11.49 -1.35 14.50
CA PRO A 83 -11.18 -1.99 15.77
C PRO A 83 -11.05 -3.50 15.60
N PHE A 84 -10.04 -4.08 16.25
CA PHE A 84 -9.87 -5.53 16.35
C PHE A 84 -10.95 -6.08 17.29
N VAL A 85 -12.09 -6.49 16.72
CA VAL A 85 -13.18 -7.16 17.44
C VAL A 85 -12.85 -8.62 17.68
#